data_AF-A0AAF1BLZ7-F1
#
_entry.id   AF-A0AAF1BLZ7-F1
#
_cell.length_a   1.000
_cell.length_b   1.000
_cell.length_c   1.000
_cell.angle_alpha   90.00
_cell.angle_beta   90.00
_cell.angle_gamma   90.00
#
_symmetry.space_group_name_H-M   'P 1'
#
loop_
_entity.id
_entity.type
_entity.pdbx_description
1 polymer ?
#
loop_
_entity_poly.entity_id
_entity_poly.type
_entity_poly.pdbx_seq_one_letter_code
_entity_poly.pdbx_strand_id
1 'polypeptide(L)'
;MPSRRFRDFINFSAYLDVRPNDDIIDILGFLAFEMVRSLCVTALEVREQLEKSAPSSRGSANVSPLKRKGERGDSSPSKRARTDGGAADSTEENGERRAGQSAPRSLFAPPPSARQPLLPSHVLEAFAQIQRKQTSNRVGGMRNWRGGLSRGRVALV
;
A
#
# COMPACT_ATOMS: atom_id res chain seq x y z
N MET A 1 0.94 -28.19 20.36
CA MET A 1 2.34 -27.73 20.38
C MET A 1 2.70 -27.13 19.02
N PRO A 2 2.60 -25.79 18.85
CA PRO A 2 2.92 -25.08 17.61
C PRO A 2 4.29 -25.44 17.00
N SER A 3 5.28 -25.78 17.84
CA SER A 3 6.64 -26.17 17.46
C SER A 3 6.72 -27.37 16.52
N ARG A 4 5.89 -28.41 16.72
CA ARG A 4 5.87 -29.60 15.84
C ARG A 4 5.40 -29.24 14.44
N ARG A 5 4.33 -28.46 14.32
CA ARG A 5 3.79 -28.01 13.01
C ARG A 5 4.77 -27.10 12.29
N PHE A 6 5.47 -26.23 13.02
CA PHE A 6 6.49 -25.35 12.44
C PHE A 6 7.71 -26.13 11.92
N ARG A 7 8.18 -27.14 12.67
CA ARG A 7 9.26 -28.05 12.23
C ARG A 7 8.92 -28.75 10.92
N ASP A 8 7.70 -29.27 10.82
CA ASP A 8 7.22 -29.94 9.61
C ASP A 8 7.09 -28.96 8.44
N PHE A 9 6.58 -27.74 8.71
CA PHE A 9 6.38 -26.70 7.70
C PHE A 9 7.68 -26.24 7.02
N ILE A 10 8.75 -26.04 7.80
CA ILE A 10 10.05 -25.60 7.26
C ILE A 10 10.90 -26.75 6.71
N ASN A 11 10.38 -27.98 6.68
CA ASN A 11 11.09 -29.19 6.29
C ASN A 11 12.45 -29.32 7.00
N PHE A 12 12.42 -29.21 8.33
CA PHE A 12 13.64 -29.03 9.11
C PHE A 12 14.66 -30.18 8.96
N SER A 13 14.17 -31.42 8.78
CA SER A 13 15.00 -32.62 8.59
C SER A 13 15.85 -32.61 7.32
N ALA A 14 15.55 -31.75 6.35
CA ALA A 14 16.37 -31.62 5.14
C ALA A 14 17.63 -30.78 5.34
N TYR A 15 17.75 -30.07 6.48
CA TYR A 15 18.81 -29.09 6.72
C TYR A 15 19.72 -29.44 7.90
N LEU A 16 19.27 -30.29 8.83
CA LEU A 16 20.06 -30.76 9.96
C LEU A 16 19.81 -32.25 10.22
N ASP A 17 20.91 -33.00 10.37
CA ASP A 17 20.89 -34.43 10.68
C ASP A 17 20.62 -34.73 12.16
N VAL A 18 20.52 -33.70 13.00
CA VAL A 18 20.34 -33.81 14.45
C VAL A 18 18.96 -33.31 14.86
N ARG A 19 18.36 -33.95 15.87
CA ARG A 19 17.09 -33.50 16.46
C ARG A 19 17.25 -32.06 16.99
N PRO A 20 16.52 -31.07 16.47
CA PRO A 20 16.66 -29.70 16.95
C PRO A 20 16.22 -29.57 18.39
N ASN A 21 17.01 -28.85 19.18
CA ASN A 21 16.60 -28.37 20.49
C ASN A 21 15.37 -27.46 20.35
N ASP A 22 14.48 -27.47 21.34
CA ASP A 22 13.30 -26.60 21.34
C ASP A 22 13.71 -25.10 21.32
N ASP A 23 14.82 -24.73 21.96
CA ASP A 23 15.38 -23.36 21.93
C ASP A 23 15.65 -22.84 20.50
N ILE A 24 16.11 -23.71 19.60
CA ILE A 24 16.35 -23.34 18.20
C ILE A 24 15.04 -22.97 17.52
N ILE A 25 13.97 -23.71 17.83
CA ILE A 25 12.65 -23.45 17.27
C ILE A 25 12.10 -22.12 17.77
N ASP A 26 12.35 -21.79 19.03
CA ASP A 26 11.93 -20.52 19.61
C ASP A 26 12.68 -19.34 18.99
N ILE A 27 14.01 -19.46 18.80
CA ILE A 27 14.82 -18.46 18.10
C ILE A 27 14.35 -18.29 16.65
N LEU A 28 14.13 -19.38 15.92
CA LEU A 28 13.64 -19.32 14.54
C LEU A 28 12.24 -18.70 14.46
N GLY A 29 11.37 -18.99 15.43
CA GLY A 29 10.04 -18.38 15.54
C GLY A 29 10.14 -16.87 15.74
N PHE A 30 11.03 -16.41 16.63
CA PHE A 30 11.29 -14.99 16.83
C PHE A 30 11.85 -14.31 15.57
N LEU A 31 12.84 -14.92 14.91
CA LEU A 31 13.41 -14.39 13.66
C LEU A 31 12.37 -14.32 12.54
N ALA A 32 11.50 -15.33 12.42
CA ALA A 32 10.42 -15.32 11.44
C ALA A 32 9.41 -14.20 11.72
N PHE A 33 9.06 -13.99 12.99
CA PHE A 33 8.19 -12.89 13.41
C PHE A 33 8.81 -11.53 13.07
N GLU A 34 10.07 -11.30 13.44
CA GLU A 34 10.75 -10.04 13.15
C GLU A 34 10.91 -9.80 11.64
N MET A 35 11.20 -10.84 10.84
CA MET A 35 11.22 -10.73 9.38
C MET A 35 9.87 -10.25 8.83
N VAL A 36 8.75 -10.84 9.26
CA VAL A 36 7.41 -10.46 8.80
C VAL A 36 7.05 -9.06 9.28
N ARG A 37 7.38 -8.72 10.54
CA ARG A 37 7.15 -7.40 11.12
C ARG A 37 7.87 -6.32 10.33
N SER A 38 9.18 -6.47 10.15
CA SER A 38 10.06 -5.56 9.39
C SER A 38 9.50 -5.35 7.97
N LEU A 39 9.18 -6.45 7.28
CA LEU A 39 8.65 -6.41 5.92
C LEU A 39 7.30 -5.70 5.82
N CYS A 40 6.37 -5.96 6.76
CA CYS A 40 5.06 -5.32 6.77
C CYS A 40 5.15 -3.82 7.08
N VAL A 41 6.02 -3.42 8.02
CA VAL A 41 6.24 -2.01 8.33
C VAL A 41 6.75 -1.26 7.10
N THR A 42 7.79 -1.79 6.44
CA THR A 42 8.30 -1.17 5.21
C THR A 42 7.29 -1.21 4.06
N ALA A 43 6.49 -2.28 3.93
CA ALA A 43 5.44 -2.35 2.91
C ALA A 43 4.34 -1.29 3.11
N LEU A 44 4.02 -0.96 4.37
CA LEU A 44 3.08 0.13 4.68
C LEU A 44 3.66 1.50 4.27
N GLU A 45 4.96 1.73 4.51
CA GLU A 45 5.66 2.94 4.07
C GLU A 45 5.70 3.06 2.55
N VAL A 46 6.02 1.97 1.84
CA VAL A 46 6.01 1.93 0.36
C VAL A 46 4.63 2.27 -0.20
N ARG A 47 3.56 1.70 0.38
CA ARG A 47 2.19 2.03 -0.03
C ARG A 47 1.90 3.51 0.16
N GLU A 48 2.26 4.08 1.32
CA GLU A 48 2.05 5.50 1.58
C GLU A 48 2.83 6.40 0.61
N GLN A 49 4.05 6.01 0.23
CA GLN A 49 4.85 6.73 -0.76
C GLN A 49 4.24 6.66 -2.17
N LEU A 50 3.72 5.50 -2.57
CA LEU A 50 3.02 5.31 -3.85
C LEU A 50 1.71 6.12 -3.91
N GLU A 51 0.95 6.19 -2.82
CA GLU A 51 -0.27 7.00 -2.75
C GLU A 51 0.02 8.50 -2.84
N LYS A 52 1.14 8.96 -2.27
CA LYS A 52 1.57 10.36 -2.33
C LYS A 52 2.13 10.76 -3.71
N SER A 53 2.76 9.81 -4.41
CA SER A 53 3.41 10.06 -5.71
C SER A 53 2.48 9.80 -6.89
N ALA A 54 1.43 9.00 -6.73
CA ALA A 54 0.41 8.83 -7.75
C ALA A 54 -0.37 10.16 -7.93
N PRO A 55 -0.40 10.75 -9.15
CA PRO A 55 -1.31 11.85 -9.41
C PRO A 55 -2.74 11.34 -9.16
N SER A 56 -3.60 12.18 -8.57
CA SER A 56 -4.99 11.95 -8.14
C SER A 56 -5.97 11.47 -9.24
N SER A 57 -5.60 10.50 -10.07
CA SER A 57 -6.35 9.96 -11.20
C SER A 57 -7.22 8.74 -10.83
N ARG A 58 -7.47 8.52 -9.53
CA ARG A 58 -8.47 7.53 -9.09
C ARG A 58 -9.88 8.11 -8.97
N GLY A 59 -10.10 9.35 -9.42
CA GLY A 59 -11.42 9.88 -9.70
C GLY A 59 -11.76 9.69 -11.19
N SER A 60 -12.81 8.92 -11.47
CA SER A 60 -13.44 8.74 -12.81
C SER A 60 -12.86 7.63 -13.70
N ALA A 61 -13.19 6.39 -13.35
CA ALA A 61 -13.23 5.28 -14.32
C ALA A 61 -14.55 4.52 -14.17
N ASN A 62 -15.64 5.15 -14.64
CA ASN A 62 -16.83 4.54 -15.25
C ASN A 62 -17.99 5.53 -15.25
N VAL A 63 -17.95 6.49 -16.18
CA VAL A 63 -19.19 7.08 -16.72
C VAL A 63 -19.17 6.81 -18.22
N SER A 64 -19.84 5.74 -18.61
CA SER A 64 -20.11 5.41 -20.00
C SER A 64 -20.84 6.59 -20.67
N PRO A 65 -20.30 7.19 -21.75
CA PRO A 65 -21.04 8.18 -22.51
C PRO A 65 -21.88 7.46 -23.58
N LEU A 66 -23.03 6.91 -23.21
CA LEU A 66 -23.98 6.38 -24.21
C LEU A 66 -24.99 7.45 -24.64
N LYS A 67 -24.59 8.13 -25.72
CA LYS A 67 -25.36 8.41 -26.94
C LYS A 67 -26.61 9.32 -26.85
N ARG A 68 -26.41 10.57 -27.28
CA ARG A 68 -27.42 11.51 -27.80
C ARG A 68 -28.15 10.95 -29.04
N LYS A 69 -29.48 11.13 -29.07
CA LYS A 69 -30.35 11.35 -30.24
C LYS A 69 -31.65 11.95 -29.68
N GLY A 70 -32.12 13.17 -29.93
CA GLY A 70 -31.83 14.17 -30.95
C GLY A 70 -33.07 14.41 -31.80
N GLU A 71 -34.15 15.01 -31.25
CA GLU A 71 -35.29 15.54 -32.03
C GLU A 71 -35.87 16.87 -31.46
N ARG A 72 -35.87 17.85 -32.38
CA ARG A 72 -36.54 19.14 -32.63
C ARG A 72 -37.72 19.68 -31.77
N GLY A 73 -37.75 21.02 -31.67
CA GLY A 73 -38.92 21.91 -31.43
C GLY A 73 -39.11 22.29 -29.94
N ASP A 74 -39.40 23.52 -29.48
CA ASP A 74 -39.93 24.76 -30.06
C ASP A 74 -39.66 25.92 -29.06
N SER A 75 -39.76 27.14 -29.56
CA SER A 75 -39.58 28.47 -29.00
C SER A 75 -40.39 28.84 -27.72
N SER A 76 -39.74 29.54 -26.78
CA SER A 76 -40.10 30.89 -26.28
C SER A 76 -39.69 31.15 -24.81
N PRO A 77 -39.33 32.42 -24.45
CA PRO A 77 -38.69 32.76 -23.18
C PRO A 77 -39.68 33.40 -22.20
N SER A 78 -39.89 32.81 -21.03
CA SER A 78 -40.54 33.48 -19.88
C SER A 78 -40.47 32.63 -18.62
N LYS A 79 -39.57 32.96 -17.69
CA LYS A 79 -39.84 32.97 -16.24
C LYS A 79 -38.66 33.60 -15.49
N ARG A 80 -38.91 34.83 -15.03
CA ARG A 80 -38.12 35.57 -14.05
C ARG A 80 -38.25 34.91 -12.66
N ALA A 81 -37.23 35.19 -11.83
CA ALA A 81 -37.18 35.08 -10.37
C ALA A 81 -37.15 33.64 -9.81
N ARG A 82 -36.21 33.27 -8.95
CA ARG A 82 -35.87 33.97 -7.71
C ARG A 82 -34.38 33.92 -7.39
N THR A 83 -33.82 35.09 -7.15
CA THR A 83 -32.71 35.32 -6.24
C THR A 83 -33.12 34.91 -4.83
N ASP A 84 -32.36 34.03 -4.20
CA ASP A 84 -32.29 33.99 -2.74
C ASP A 84 -30.83 33.81 -2.35
N GLY A 85 -30.31 34.80 -1.64
CA GLY A 85 -28.95 34.83 -1.12
C GLY A 85 -28.98 34.64 0.38
N GLY A 86 -27.94 33.98 0.88
CA GLY A 86 -27.50 33.95 2.27
C GLY A 86 -26.16 33.23 2.28
N ALA A 87 -25.03 33.91 2.14
CA ALA A 87 -24.34 34.70 3.16
C ALA A 87 -23.85 33.85 4.35
N ALA A 88 -22.52 33.68 4.37
CA ALA A 88 -21.63 33.50 5.52
C ALA A 88 -21.86 32.30 6.45
N ASP A 89 -20.83 31.46 6.62
CA ASP A 89 -19.97 31.63 7.79
C ASP A 89 -18.65 30.86 7.63
N SER A 90 -17.57 31.52 7.99
CA SER A 90 -16.24 30.96 8.10
C SER A 90 -15.99 30.65 9.57
N THR A 91 -15.98 29.37 9.92
CA THR A 91 -15.41 28.91 11.19
C THR A 91 -14.27 27.95 10.88
N GLU A 92 -13.06 28.42 11.16
CA GLU A 92 -11.89 27.56 11.30
C GLU A 92 -12.07 26.70 12.56
N GLU A 93 -12.14 25.39 12.40
CA GLU A 93 -11.72 24.45 13.43
C GLU A 93 -10.64 23.52 12.87
N ASN A 94 -9.51 23.59 13.56
CA ASN A 94 -8.31 22.82 13.37
C ASN A 94 -8.56 21.36 13.80
N GLY A 95 -8.88 20.49 12.84
CA GLY A 95 -9.04 19.05 13.05
C GLY A 95 -8.59 18.28 11.80
N GLU A 96 -7.43 17.64 11.91
CA GLU A 96 -6.89 16.57 11.05
C GLU A 96 -7.44 16.47 9.61
N ARG A 97 -6.89 17.31 8.73
CA ARG A 97 -7.03 17.14 7.27
C ARG A 97 -6.23 15.93 6.79
N ARG A 98 -6.75 14.73 7.03
CA ARG A 98 -6.37 13.50 6.32
C ARG A 98 -7.61 12.68 5.94
N ALA A 99 -8.65 13.37 5.47
CA ALA A 99 -9.80 12.74 4.82
C ALA A 99 -9.53 12.68 3.32
N GLY A 100 -9.53 11.46 2.77
CA GLY A 100 -9.46 11.21 1.34
C GLY A 100 -10.44 12.10 0.57
N GLN A 101 -9.94 12.57 -0.57
CA GLN A 101 -10.64 13.27 -1.64
C GLN A 101 -12.16 13.26 -1.48
N SER A 102 -12.72 14.47 -1.32
CA SER A 102 -14.15 14.76 -1.21
C SER A 102 -14.92 14.22 -2.43
N ALA A 103 -15.20 12.92 -2.41
CA ALA A 103 -16.29 12.36 -3.18
C ALA A 103 -17.57 12.96 -2.60
N PRO A 104 -18.55 13.36 -3.44
CA PRO A 104 -19.82 13.84 -2.93
C PRO A 104 -20.39 12.74 -2.02
N ARG A 105 -20.66 13.09 -0.76
CA ARG A 105 -21.31 12.22 0.23
C ARG A 105 -22.74 11.93 -0.25
N SER A 106 -22.88 11.06 -1.24
CA SER A 106 -24.16 10.55 -1.71
C SER A 106 -24.57 9.38 -0.82
N LEU A 107 -25.85 9.29 -0.49
CA LEU A 107 -26.41 8.13 0.22
C LEU A 107 -26.28 6.82 -0.58
N PHE A 108 -26.04 6.94 -1.89
CA PHE A 108 -25.73 5.82 -2.79
C PHE A 108 -24.25 5.80 -3.22
N ALA A 109 -23.39 6.63 -2.61
CA ALA A 109 -21.96 6.51 -2.82
C ALA A 109 -21.50 5.17 -2.22
N PRO A 110 -20.54 4.48 -2.86
CA PRO A 110 -19.86 3.37 -2.22
C PRO A 110 -19.38 3.81 -0.83
N PRO A 111 -19.49 2.96 0.21
CA PRO A 111 -19.02 3.30 1.54
C PRO A 111 -17.56 3.77 1.45
N PRO A 112 -17.15 4.77 2.26
CA PRO A 112 -15.77 5.25 2.24
C PRO A 112 -14.86 4.04 2.33
N SER A 113 -14.07 3.82 1.28
CA SER A 113 -13.37 2.56 1.05
C SER A 113 -12.69 2.11 2.33
N ALA A 114 -13.02 0.91 2.80
CA ALA A 114 -12.26 0.26 3.87
C ALA A 114 -10.77 0.34 3.52
N ARG A 115 -9.92 0.57 4.53
CA ARG A 115 -8.47 0.73 4.37
C ARG A 115 -7.95 -0.33 3.38
N GLN A 116 -7.35 0.10 2.27
CA GLN A 116 -6.90 -0.84 1.23
C GLN A 116 -5.85 -1.80 1.82
N PRO A 117 -5.96 -3.12 1.58
CA PRO A 117 -5.00 -4.09 2.09
C PRO A 117 -3.61 -3.90 1.47
N LEU A 118 -2.58 -4.47 2.09
CA LEU A 118 -1.27 -4.56 1.46
C LEU A 118 -1.36 -5.46 0.23
N LEU A 119 -0.88 -4.96 -0.91
CA LEU A 119 -0.79 -5.72 -2.15
C LEU A 119 0.59 -6.41 -2.26
N PRO A 120 0.69 -7.51 -3.04
CA PRO A 120 1.98 -8.15 -3.29
C PRO A 120 3.06 -7.20 -3.83
N SER A 121 2.68 -6.19 -4.61
CA SER A 121 3.60 -5.17 -5.12
C SER A 121 4.30 -4.38 -4.01
N HIS A 122 3.58 -4.02 -2.94
CA HIS A 122 4.15 -3.30 -1.80
C HIS A 122 5.16 -4.17 -1.05
N VAL A 123 4.87 -5.48 -0.93
CA VAL A 123 5.74 -6.45 -0.24
C VAL A 123 7.01 -6.69 -1.05
N LEU A 124 6.90 -6.86 -2.37
CA LEU A 124 8.05 -7.09 -3.24
C LEU A 124 9.00 -5.88 -3.26
N GLU A 125 8.46 -4.66 -3.35
CA GLU A 125 9.30 -3.46 -3.31
C GLU A 125 9.91 -3.23 -1.92
N ALA A 126 9.15 -3.47 -0.85
CA ALA A 126 9.69 -3.43 0.51
C ALA A 126 10.85 -4.41 0.70
N PHE A 127 10.70 -5.65 0.23
CA PHE A 127 11.77 -6.64 0.25
C PHE A 127 13.00 -6.14 -0.52
N ALA A 128 12.81 -5.65 -1.75
CA ALA A 128 13.90 -5.12 -2.57
C ALA A 128 14.63 -3.95 -1.87
N GLN A 129 13.87 -3.04 -1.27
CA GLN A 129 14.40 -1.89 -0.54
C GLN A 129 15.26 -2.33 0.67
N ILE A 130 14.77 -3.28 1.46
CA ILE A 130 15.51 -3.82 2.62
C ILE A 130 16.80 -4.51 2.15
N GLN A 131 16.73 -5.36 1.12
CA GLN A 131 17.90 -6.06 0.58
C GLN A 131 18.97 -5.12 0.01
N ARG A 132 18.55 -4.04 -0.68
CA ARG A 132 19.45 -3.00 -1.19
C ARG A 132 20.15 -2.26 -0.05
N LYS A 133 19.41 -1.87 0.99
CA LYS A 133 19.95 -1.19 2.18
C LYS A 133 20.98 -2.07 2.91
N GLN A 134 20.67 -3.35 3.10
CA GLN A 134 21.57 -4.31 3.74
C GLN A 134 22.83 -4.57 2.90
N THR A 135 22.70 -4.72 1.59
CA THR A 135 23.83 -4.91 0.68
C THR A 135 24.76 -3.68 0.68
N SER A 136 24.18 -2.48 0.65
CA SER A 136 24.91 -1.22 0.75
C SER A 136 25.72 -1.15 2.06
N ASN A 137 25.08 -1.44 3.19
CA ASN A 137 25.72 -1.45 4.51
C ASN A 137 26.88 -2.46 4.61
N ARG A 138 26.74 -3.64 3.99
CA ARG A 138 27.77 -4.70 4.05
C ARG A 138 28.97 -4.43 3.14
N VAL A 139 28.74 -3.91 1.95
CA VAL A 139 29.79 -3.79 0.91
C VAL A 139 30.42 -2.40 0.90
N GLY A 140 29.78 -1.38 1.49
CA GLY A 140 30.37 -0.07 1.74
C GLY A 140 30.93 0.62 0.49
N GLY A 141 30.44 0.30 -0.70
CA GLY A 141 30.95 0.81 -1.97
C GLY A 141 32.35 0.30 -2.39
N MET A 142 32.97 -0.62 -1.63
CA MET A 142 34.33 -1.13 -1.87
C MET A 142 34.47 -1.92 -3.19
N ARG A 143 33.36 -2.25 -3.86
CA ARG A 143 33.33 -3.05 -5.09
C ARG A 143 32.88 -2.24 -6.32
N ASN A 144 32.66 -0.93 -6.18
CA ASN A 144 32.12 -0.08 -7.25
C ASN A 144 33.12 0.15 -8.41
N TRP A 145 34.41 -0.04 -8.18
CA TRP A 145 35.48 0.19 -9.16
C TRP A 145 35.79 -1.02 -10.05
N ARG A 146 35.31 -2.20 -9.66
CA ARG A 146 35.42 -3.43 -10.46
C ARG A 146 34.05 -3.72 -11.05
N GLY A 147 33.84 -3.33 -12.31
CA GLY A 147 32.62 -3.62 -13.05
C GLY A 147 32.35 -5.13 -13.13
N GLY A 148 31.07 -5.51 -13.16
CA GLY A 148 30.64 -6.90 -13.28
C GLY A 148 29.43 -7.23 -12.41
N LEU A 149 28.67 -8.24 -12.81
CA LEU A 149 27.53 -8.72 -12.03
C LEU A 149 28.03 -9.50 -10.81
N SER A 150 27.88 -8.94 -9.61
CA SER A 150 28.20 -9.66 -8.37
C SER A 150 27.00 -10.48 -7.90
N ARG A 151 27.24 -11.74 -7.52
CA ARG A 151 26.23 -12.53 -6.81
C ARG A 151 26.14 -12.06 -5.36
N GLY A 152 25.01 -11.47 -4.99
CA GLY A 152 24.70 -11.11 -3.61
C GLY A 152 24.14 -12.30 -2.83
N ARG A 153 24.39 -12.32 -1.51
CA ARG A 153 23.64 -13.18 -0.59
C ARG A 153 22.45 -12.39 -0.07
N VAL A 154 21.30 -13.05 0.07
CA VAL A 154 20.11 -12.47 0.70
C VAL A 154 20.43 -12.17 2.17
N ALA A 155 20.12 -10.95 2.61
CA ALA A 155 20.14 -10.59 4.02
C ALA A 155 18.86 -11.07 4.70
N LEU A 156 18.98 -11.44 5.98
CA LEU A 156 17.81 -11.60 6.82
C LEU A 156 17.09 -10.24 6.92
N VAL A 157 15.76 -10.26 6.73
CA VAL A 157 14.88 -9.07 6.65
C VAL A 157 14.47 -8.60 8.03
#